data_AF-A0A8J8IZY8-F1
#
_entry.id   AF-A0A8J8IZY8-F1
#
_cell.length_a   1.000
_cell.length_b   1.000
_cell.length_c   1.000
_cell.angle_alpha   90.00
_cell.angle_beta   90.00
_cell.angle_gamma   90.00
#
_symmetry.space_group_name_H-M   'P 1'
#
loop_
_entity.id
_entity.type
_entity.pdbx_description
1 polymer ?
#
loop_
_entity_poly.entity_id
_entity_poly.type
_entity_poly.pdbx_seq_one_letter_code
_entity_poly.pdbx_strand_id
1 'polypeptide(L)'
;MSEIKAIAVGMNSCGIAAGAKETYEAIKQELEKRNLDVKLKIVGCVGMCYREPLVDIITEDEIITYGHVEPKKVPRIIEEHVINGKPVEEWIVKRDWWENGKRKTWDVDGYFAKQKKIVLENSGYIDP
;
A
#
# COMPACT_ATOMS: atom_id res chain seq x y z
N MET A 1 3.46 18.94 -4.60
CA MET A 1 2.55 17.80 -4.34
C MET A 1 3.15 16.63 -5.10
N SER A 2 3.66 15.62 -4.41
CA SER A 2 4.20 14.43 -5.08
C SER A 2 3.04 13.72 -5.78
N GLU A 3 3.21 13.46 -7.08
CA GLU A 3 2.20 12.83 -7.91
C GLU A 3 2.05 11.36 -7.53
N ILE A 4 0.80 10.89 -7.42
CA ILE A 4 0.52 9.48 -7.09
C ILE A 4 0.64 8.67 -8.37
N LYS A 5 1.64 7.79 -8.38
CA LYS A 5 1.93 6.93 -9.53
C LYS A 5 1.01 5.73 -9.61
N ALA A 6 0.72 5.12 -8.46
CA ALA A 6 -0.11 3.93 -8.39
C ALA A 6 -0.65 3.69 -6.99
N ILE A 7 -1.74 2.94 -6.93
CA ILE A 7 -2.24 2.27 -5.74
C ILE A 7 -2.04 0.77 -5.96
N ALA A 8 -1.43 0.09 -5.00
CA ALA A 8 -1.20 -1.35 -5.07
C ALA A 8 -1.95 -2.07 -3.95
N VAL A 9 -2.53 -3.22 -4.24
CA VAL A 9 -3.19 -4.06 -3.24
C VAL A 9 -2.51 -5.42 -3.18
N GLY A 10 -2.13 -5.84 -1.97
CA GLY A 10 -1.59 -7.18 -1.73
C GLY A 10 -2.68 -8.23 -1.86
N MET A 11 -2.68 -8.99 -2.96
CA MET A 11 -3.70 -10.01 -3.24
C MET A 11 -3.13 -11.43 -3.40
N ASN A 12 -2.16 -11.80 -2.55
CA ASN A 12 -1.76 -13.19 -2.44
C ASN A 12 -2.77 -13.98 -1.59
N SER A 13 -2.55 -15.29 -1.38
CA SER A 13 -3.49 -16.18 -0.68
C SER A 13 -3.99 -15.65 0.68
N CYS A 14 -3.08 -15.15 1.52
CA CYS A 14 -3.45 -14.52 2.80
C CYS A 14 -4.30 -13.26 2.60
N GLY A 15 -3.95 -12.42 1.62
CA GLY A 15 -4.63 -11.15 1.36
C GLY A 15 -6.05 -11.40 0.88
N ILE A 16 -6.22 -12.35 -0.03
CA ILE A 16 -7.53 -12.81 -0.50
C ILE A 16 -8.35 -13.35 0.69
N ALA A 17 -7.77 -14.18 1.55
CA ALA A 17 -8.45 -14.69 2.73
C ALA A 17 -8.84 -13.60 3.75
N ALA A 18 -8.08 -12.51 3.81
CA ALA A 18 -8.33 -11.35 4.69
C ALA A 18 -9.30 -10.31 4.09
N GLY A 19 -9.80 -10.50 2.86
CA GLY A 19 -10.75 -9.59 2.22
C GLY A 19 -10.11 -8.52 1.31
N ALA A 20 -8.93 -8.80 0.74
CA ALA A 20 -8.26 -7.88 -0.18
C ALA A 20 -9.04 -7.68 -1.49
N LYS A 21 -9.87 -8.65 -1.90
CA LYS A 21 -10.68 -8.54 -3.12
C LYS A 21 -11.75 -7.46 -2.98
N GLU A 22 -12.45 -7.46 -1.86
CA GLU A 22 -13.46 -6.47 -1.52
C GLU A 22 -12.83 -5.08 -1.40
N THR A 23 -11.63 -5.01 -0.82
CA THR A 23 -10.86 -3.77 -0.72
C THR A 23 -10.44 -3.25 -2.10
N TYR A 24 -9.95 -4.13 -2.98
CA TYR A 24 -9.58 -3.78 -4.35
C TYR A 24 -10.76 -3.22 -5.14
N GLU A 25 -11.92 -3.90 -5.10
CA GLU A 25 -13.13 -3.44 -5.78
C GLU A 25 -13.63 -2.11 -5.22
N ALA A 26 -13.57 -1.91 -3.89
CA ALA A 26 -13.93 -0.63 -3.28
C ALA A 26 -13.01 0.50 -3.74
N ILE A 27 -11.70 0.26 -3.87
CA ILE A 27 -10.75 1.24 -4.40
C ILE A 27 -11.09 1.57 -5.85
N LYS A 28 -11.30 0.55 -6.68
CA LYS A 28 -11.64 0.73 -8.09
C LYS A 28 -12.91 1.58 -8.26
N GLN A 29 -13.98 1.27 -7.53
CA GLN A 29 -15.24 2.02 -7.58
C GLN A 29 -15.06 3.47 -7.13
N GLU A 30 -14.26 3.73 -6.09
CA GLU A 30 -14.03 5.08 -5.59
C GLU A 30 -13.20 5.92 -6.58
N LEU A 31 -12.22 5.32 -7.25
CA LEU A 31 -11.45 5.97 -8.32
C LEU A 31 -12.36 6.32 -9.51
N GLU A 32 -13.19 5.38 -9.97
CA GLU A 32 -14.15 5.61 -11.07
C GLU A 32 -15.17 6.70 -10.70
N LYS A 33 -15.74 6.63 -9.50
CA LYS A 33 -16.73 7.60 -8.99
C LYS A 33 -16.17 9.02 -8.91
N ARG A 34 -14.90 9.17 -8.56
CA ARG A 34 -14.22 10.48 -8.46
C ARG A 34 -13.48 10.88 -9.73
N ASN A 35 -13.57 10.06 -10.79
CA ASN A 35 -12.89 10.23 -12.08
C ASN A 35 -11.38 10.50 -11.91
N LEU A 36 -10.74 9.73 -11.03
CA LEU A 36 -9.31 9.82 -10.74
C LEU A 36 -8.53 8.88 -11.66
N ASP A 37 -7.60 9.45 -12.43
CA ASP A 37 -6.69 8.68 -13.30
C ASP A 37 -5.47 8.18 -12.50
N VAL A 38 -5.71 7.20 -11.62
CA VAL A 38 -4.66 6.58 -10.80
C VAL A 38 -4.58 5.09 -11.14
N LYS A 39 -3.36 4.61 -11.42
CA LYS A 39 -3.13 3.20 -11.75
C LYS A 39 -3.39 2.33 -10.52
N LEU A 40 -4.36 1.42 -10.61
CA LEU A 40 -4.59 0.38 -9.63
C LEU A 40 -3.88 -0.91 -10.08
N LYS A 41 -3.01 -1.47 -9.23
CA LYS A 41 -2.29 -2.70 -9.52
C LYS A 41 -2.41 -3.72 -8.39
N ILE A 42 -2.15 -4.98 -8.73
CA ILE A 42 -2.05 -6.07 -7.78
C ILE A 42 -0.55 -6.30 -7.49
N VAL A 43 -0.23 -6.61 -6.24
CA VAL A 43 1.14 -6.98 -5.85
C VAL A 43 1.15 -8.26 -5.03
N GLY A 44 2.31 -8.90 -5.02
CA GLY A 44 2.57 -10.09 -4.23
C GLY A 44 2.64 -9.85 -2.72
N CYS A 45 3.05 -10.88 -1.98
CA CYS A 45 3.15 -10.82 -0.52
C CYS A 45 4.46 -10.11 -0.08
N VAL A 46 4.35 -9.22 0.91
CA VAL A 46 5.50 -8.54 1.53
C VAL A 46 5.96 -9.21 2.84
N GLY A 47 5.17 -10.14 3.38
CA GLY A 47 5.43 -10.89 4.61
C GLY A 47 4.62 -10.46 5.84
N MET A 48 3.91 -9.32 5.75
CA MET A 48 3.07 -8.79 6.84
C MET A 48 1.64 -9.36 6.82
N CYS A 49 1.48 -10.68 6.72
CA CYS A 49 0.16 -11.32 6.58
C CYS A 49 -0.79 -10.99 7.75
N TYR A 50 -0.25 -10.76 8.95
CA TYR A 50 -1.02 -10.38 10.13
C TYR A 50 -1.63 -8.97 10.07
N ARG A 51 -1.26 -8.16 9.05
CA ARG A 51 -1.80 -6.81 8.81
C ARG A 51 -2.58 -6.69 7.51
N GLU A 52 -2.89 -7.81 6.86
CA GLU A 52 -3.69 -7.75 5.64
C GLU A 52 -5.15 -7.38 5.92
N PRO A 53 -5.87 -6.83 4.92
CA PRO A 53 -5.39 -6.42 3.60
C PRO A 53 -4.41 -5.24 3.64
N LEU A 54 -3.37 -5.31 2.80
CA LEU A 54 -2.36 -4.26 2.66
C LEU A 54 -2.63 -3.44 1.40
N VAL A 55 -2.58 -2.11 1.52
CA VAL A 55 -2.74 -1.17 0.41
C VAL A 55 -1.59 -0.18 0.41
N ASP A 56 -0.85 -0.13 -0.70
CA ASP A 56 0.25 0.82 -0.90
C ASP A 56 -0.20 2.00 -1.74
N ILE A 57 0.10 3.21 -1.27
CA ILE A 57 0.04 4.44 -2.07
C ILE A 57 1.47 4.77 -2.50
N ILE A 58 1.71 4.77 -3.80
CA ILE A 58 3.04 4.88 -4.40
C ILE A 58 3.18 6.26 -5.04
N THR A 59 4.17 7.03 -4.59
CA THR A 59 4.58 8.31 -5.17
C THR A 59 5.98 8.18 -5.79
N GLU A 60 6.55 9.28 -6.28
CA GLU A 60 7.94 9.27 -6.73
C GLU A 60 8.95 9.05 -5.61
N ASP A 61 8.65 9.57 -4.42
CA ASP A 61 9.60 9.70 -3.33
C ASP A 61 9.41 8.63 -2.24
N GLU A 62 8.15 8.21 -2.03
CA GLU A 62 7.76 7.31 -0.96
C GLU A 62 6.66 6.32 -1.35
N ILE A 63 6.64 5.21 -0.61
CA ILE A 63 5.55 4.23 -0.58
C ILE A 63 4.98 4.20 0.84
N ILE A 64 3.70 4.50 0.97
CA ILE A 64 2.99 4.43 2.24
C ILE A 64 2.07 3.21 2.21
N THR A 65 2.30 2.28 3.13
CA THR A 65 1.52 1.05 3.28
C THR A 65 0.50 1.20 4.41
N TYR A 66 -0.77 1.02 4.05
CA TYR A 66 -1.89 0.86 4.98
C TYR A 66 -2.14 -0.61 5.28
N GLY A 67 -2.46 -0.92 6.54
CA GLY A 67 -2.84 -2.28 6.95
C GLY A 67 -4.24 -2.36 7.53
N HIS A 68 -4.78 -3.57 7.58
CA HIS A 68 -6.17 -3.86 7.96
C HIS A 68 -7.14 -2.95 7.21
N VAL A 69 -6.90 -2.82 5.90
CA VAL A 69 -7.75 -1.98 5.07
C VAL A 69 -9.03 -2.77 4.79
N GLU A 70 -10.14 -2.20 5.24
CA GLU A 70 -11.47 -2.71 4.95
C GLU A 70 -12.13 -1.78 3.92
N PRO A 71 -13.11 -2.26 3.13
CA PRO A 71 -13.83 -1.44 2.15
C PRO A 71 -14.34 -0.11 2.71
N LYS A 72 -14.77 -0.09 3.98
CA LYS A 72 -15.27 1.12 4.66
C LYS A 72 -14.21 2.21 4.89
N LYS A 73 -12.92 1.85 4.93
CA LYS A 73 -11.81 2.79 5.12
C LYS A 73 -11.38 3.44 3.80
N VAL A 74 -11.65 2.79 2.67
CA VAL A 74 -11.21 3.22 1.34
C VAL A 74 -11.61 4.66 1.01
N PRO A 75 -12.86 5.12 1.19
CA PRO A 75 -13.24 6.48 0.82
C PRO A 75 -12.39 7.54 1.53
N ARG A 76 -12.06 7.32 2.80
CA ARG A 76 -11.23 8.24 3.60
C ARG A 76 -9.76 8.22 3.15
N ILE A 77 -9.21 7.05 2.80
CA ILE A 77 -7.84 6.96 2.26
C ILE A 77 -7.75 7.73 0.93
N ILE A 78 -8.71 7.53 0.02
CA ILE A 78 -8.72 8.23 -1.26
C ILE A 78 -8.89 9.74 -1.05
N GLU A 79 -9.79 10.15 -0.18
CA GLU A 79 -10.05 11.57 0.04
C GLU A 79 -8.89 12.29 0.74
N GLU A 80 -8.44 11.78 1.89
CA GLU A 80 -7.40 12.46 2.66
C GLU A 80 -6.04 12.31 1.99
N HIS A 81 -5.66 11.10 1.60
CA HIS A 81 -4.33 10.87 1.06
C HIS A 81 -4.27 11.14 -0.44
N VAL A 82 -5.13 10.49 -1.24
CA VAL A 82 -4.98 10.53 -2.70
C VAL A 82 -5.30 11.91 -3.26
N ILE A 83 -6.34 12.57 -2.75
CA ILE A 83 -6.78 13.88 -3.24
C ILE A 83 -6.12 15.03 -2.48
N ASN A 84 -6.12 14.98 -1.14
CA ASN A 84 -5.63 16.09 -0.32
C ASN A 84 -4.13 15.99 0.04
N GLY A 85 -3.46 14.89 -0.30
CA GLY A 85 -2.04 14.67 0.00
C GLY A 85 -1.74 14.51 1.49
N LYS A 86 -2.74 14.13 2.30
CA LYS A 86 -2.63 13.95 3.76
C LYS A 86 -2.79 12.48 4.13
N PRO A 87 -1.70 11.76 4.44
CA PRO A 87 -1.78 10.38 4.85
C PRO A 87 -2.61 10.19 6.13
N VAL A 88 -3.44 9.15 6.17
CA VAL A 88 -4.20 8.75 7.37
C VAL A 88 -3.28 8.01 8.36
N GLU A 89 -2.53 8.77 9.18
CA GLU A 89 -1.45 8.27 10.05
C GLU A 89 -1.81 7.04 10.91
N GLU A 90 -3.04 7.00 11.44
CA GLU A 90 -3.52 5.91 12.32
C GLU A 90 -3.57 4.52 11.65
N TRP A 91 -3.58 4.45 10.32
CA TRP A 91 -3.69 3.18 9.58
C TRP A 91 -2.39 2.80 8.88
N ILE A 92 -1.36 3.64 8.97
CA ILE A 92 -0.07 3.38 8.34
C ILE A 92 0.68 2.34 9.16
N VAL A 93 1.12 1.29 8.47
CA VAL A 93 1.87 0.20 9.09
C VAL A 93 3.32 0.18 8.64
N LYS A 94 3.60 0.79 7.48
CA LYS A 94 4.94 0.88 6.92
C LYS A 94 5.08 2.07 5.97
N ARG A 95 6.29 2.62 5.92
CA ARG A 95 6.73 3.65 4.97
C ARG A 95 8.06 3.26 4.39
N ASP A 96 8.18 3.28 3.07
CA ASP A 96 9.47 3.24 2.38
C ASP A 96 9.75 4.57 1.71
N TRP A 97 10.99 5.02 1.74
CA TRP A 97 11.45 6.17 0.98
C TRP A 97 12.89 5.95 0.51
N TRP A 98 13.34 6.76 -0.44
CA TRP A 98 14.69 6.67 -0.98
C TRP A 98 15.53 7.87 -0.58
N GLU A 99 16.71 7.60 -0.03
CA GLU A 99 17.69 8.62 0.33
C GLU A 99 19.06 8.20 -0.22
N ASN A 100 19.66 9.05 -1.05
CA ASN A 100 20.96 8.78 -1.69
C ASN A 100 21.01 7.42 -2.43
N GLY A 101 19.92 7.06 -3.13
CA GLY A 101 19.78 5.80 -3.85
C GLY A 101 19.59 4.56 -2.96
N LYS A 102 19.48 4.72 -1.64
CA LYS A 102 19.24 3.63 -0.69
C LYS A 102 17.80 3.70 -0.18
N ARG A 103 17.10 2.56 -0.24
CA ARG A 103 15.78 2.41 0.39
C ARG A 103 15.93 2.45 1.91
N LYS A 104 15.12 3.28 2.54
CA LYS A 104 14.87 3.30 3.97
C LYS A 104 13.45 2.81 4.20
N THR A 105 13.28 2.05 5.28
CA THR A 105 11.99 1.48 5.66
C THR A 105 11.76 1.79 7.12
N TRP A 106 10.57 2.31 7.41
CA TRP A 106 10.01 2.36 8.75
C TRP A 106 8.78 1.47 8.77
N ASP A 107 8.60 0.71 9.85
CA ASP A 107 7.43 -0.09 10.08
C ASP A 107 7.09 -0.12 11.57
N VAL A 108 5.80 -0.19 11.87
CA VAL A 108 5.24 0.09 13.20
C VAL A 108 5.72 -0.87 14.31
N ASP A 109 6.13 -2.08 13.96
CA ASP A 109 6.62 -3.11 14.89
C ASP A 109 8.08 -3.53 14.66
N GLY A 110 8.78 -2.87 13.71
CA GLY A 110 10.15 -3.21 13.35
C GLY A 110 10.31 -4.65 12.82
N TYR A 111 9.24 -5.22 12.26
CA TYR A 111 9.21 -6.50 11.57
C TYR A 111 10.35 -6.63 10.54
N PHE A 112 10.63 -5.58 9.78
CA PHE A 112 11.72 -5.60 8.77
C PHE A 112 13.11 -5.29 9.33
N ALA A 113 13.23 -4.76 10.55
CA ALA A 113 14.48 -4.24 11.09
C ALA A 113 15.62 -5.29 11.18
N LYS A 114 15.27 -6.57 11.34
CA LYS A 114 16.23 -7.68 11.44
C LYS A 114 16.35 -8.52 10.16
N GLN A 115 15.67 -8.13 9.09
CA GLN A 115 15.61 -8.90 7.84
C GLN A 115 16.55 -8.33 6.79
N LYS A 116 17.42 -9.18 6.24
CA LYS A 116 18.18 -8.87 5.03
C LYS A 116 17.56 -9.62 3.84
N LYS A 117 16.62 -8.98 3.15
CA LYS A 117 15.98 -9.54 1.96
C LYS A 117 16.90 -9.37 0.76
N ILE A 118 17.62 -10.43 0.39
CA ILE A 118 18.44 -10.47 -0.84
C ILE A 118 17.58 -11.03 -1.98
N VAL A 119 17.09 -12.27 -1.85
CA VAL A 119 16.23 -12.90 -2.87
C VAL A 119 14.83 -12.27 -2.91
N LEU A 120 14.30 -11.89 -1.75
CA LEU A 120 12.93 -11.34 -1.60
C LEU A 120 12.90 -9.81 -1.66
N GLU A 121 13.94 -9.17 -2.20
CA GLU A 121 14.07 -7.71 -2.20
C GLU A 121 12.91 -6.99 -2.94
N ASN A 122 12.35 -7.68 -3.94
CA ASN A 122 11.28 -7.21 -4.81
C ASN A 122 9.88 -7.72 -4.40
N SER A 123 9.78 -8.66 -3.45
CA SER A 123 8.50 -9.25 -3.04
C SER A 123 7.59 -8.20 -2.39
N GLY A 124 6.36 -8.10 -2.90
CA GLY A 124 5.37 -7.10 -2.47
C GLY A 124 5.43 -5.77 -3.24
N TYR A 125 6.39 -5.58 -4.15
CA TYR A 125 6.53 -4.34 -4.92
C TYR A 125 6.29 -4.53 -6.42
N ILE A 126 6.55 -5.73 -6.92
CA ILE A 126 6.31 -6.14 -8.30
C ILE A 126 4.93 -6.82 -8.44
N ASP A 127 4.34 -6.64 -9.61
CA ASP A 127 3.22 -7.46 -10.07
C ASP A 127 3.80 -8.81 -10.52
N PRO A 128 3.45 -9.93 -9.86
CA PRO A 128 4.06 -11.24 -10.08
C PRO A 128 3.68 -11.91 -11.42
#